data_AF-A0A7X8JXD1-F1
#
_entry.id   AF-A0A7X8JXD1-F1
#
_cell.length_a   1.000
_cell.length_b   1.000
_cell.length_c   1.000
_cell.angle_alpha   90.00
_cell.angle_beta   90.00
_cell.angle_gamma   90.00
#
_symmetry.space_group_name_H-M   'P 1'
#
loop_
_entity.id
_entity.type
_entity.pdbx_description
1 polymer ?
#
loop_
_entity_poly.entity_id
_entity_poly.type
_entity_poly.pdbx_seq_one_letter_code
_entity_poly.pdbx_strand_id
1 'polypeptide(L)' 'MLICVPKSDLRKVSDGEILALFTEDSFIGYANVLAVLESIIILDVSKKVAKLYEHLVRNNKLVNFHIC' A
#
# COMPACT_ATOMS: atom_id res chain seq x y z
N MET A 1 10.44 2.03 4.32
CA MET A 1 9.68 3.14 4.95
C MET A 1 8.29 2.64 5.19
N LEU A 2 7.67 3.01 6.31
CA LEU A 2 6.37 2.46 6.69
C LEU A 2 5.23 3.34 6.19
N ILE A 3 4.21 2.72 5.61
CA ILE A 3 2.92 3.35 5.34
C ILE A 3 1.81 2.50 5.96
N CYS A 4 0.71 3.16 6.35
CA CYS A 4 -0.49 2.49 6.84
C CYS A 4 -1.61 2.69 5.84
N VAL A 5 -2.30 1.59 5.51
CA VAL A 5 -3.46 1.59 4.62
C VAL A 5 -4.67 0.95 5.32
N PRO A 6 -5.90 1.39 5.04
CA PRO A 6 -7.09 0.72 5.54
C PRO A 6 -7.17 -0.75 5.09
N LYS A 7 -7.54 -1.65 5.99
CA LYS A 7 -7.72 -3.08 5.66
C LYS A 7 -8.84 -3.32 4.65
N SER A 8 -9.82 -2.41 4.59
CA SER A 8 -10.92 -2.44 3.61
C SER A 8 -10.41 -2.54 2.17
N ASP A 9 -9.24 -1.98 1.92
CA ASP A 9 -8.65 -1.83 0.60
C ASP A 9 -7.93 -3.13 0.16
N LEU A 10 -7.59 -4.00 1.12
CA LEU A 10 -6.81 -5.22 0.90
C LEU A 10 -7.34 -6.35 1.80
N ARG A 11 -8.55 -6.86 1.51
CA ARG A 11 -9.23 -7.82 2.41
C ARG A 11 -8.61 -9.22 2.48
N LYS A 12 -7.68 -9.58 1.59
CA LYS A 12 -7.14 -10.94 1.44
C LYS A 12 -5.61 -11.03 1.62
N VAL A 13 -5.00 -10.07 2.31
CA VAL A 13 -3.56 -10.08 2.57
C VAL A 13 -3.22 -10.66 3.93
N SER A 14 -2.06 -11.29 3.98
CA SER A 14 -1.47 -11.91 5.18
C SER A 14 -0.11 -11.28 5.51
N ASP A 15 0.30 -11.43 6.76
CA ASP A 15 1.63 -11.00 7.20
C ASP A 15 2.75 -11.70 6.40
N GLY A 16 3.77 -10.94 6.02
CA GLY A 16 4.92 -11.42 5.25
C GLY A 16 4.70 -11.50 3.74
N GLU A 17 3.51 -11.20 3.22
CA GLU A 17 3.27 -11.18 1.79
C GLU A 17 3.92 -9.98 1.09
N ILE A 18 4.21 -10.13 -0.20
CA ILE A 18 4.73 -9.07 -1.06
C ILE A 18 3.62 -8.64 -2.01
N LEU A 19 3.33 -7.33 -2.04
CA LEU A 19 2.33 -6.74 -2.91
C LEU A 19 3.02 -5.96 -4.02
N ALA A 20 2.57 -6.16 -5.26
CA ALA A 20 2.84 -5.21 -6.32
C ALA A 20 1.91 -3.99 -6.15
N LEU A 21 2.44 -2.79 -6.37
CA LEU A 21 1.69 -1.55 -6.22
C LEU A 21 1.56 -0.88 -7.59
N PHE A 22 0.36 -0.36 -7.86
CA PHE A 22 0.01 0.26 -9.13
C PHE A 22 -0.72 1.58 -8.90
N THR A 23 -0.67 2.46 -9.90
CA THR A 23 -1.51 3.67 -9.98
C THR A 23 -2.16 3.72 -11.34
N GLU A 24 -3.50 3.73 -11.37
CA GLU A 24 -4.35 3.65 -12.58
C GLU A 24 -4.10 2.36 -13.38
N ASP A 25 -2.93 2.19 -13.98
CA ASP A 25 -2.45 0.94 -14.60
C ASP A 25 -0.90 0.85 -14.64
N SER A 26 -0.20 1.78 -13.99
CA SER A 26 1.27 1.85 -13.99
C SER A 26 1.85 1.22 -12.74
N PHE A 27 2.80 0.30 -12.90
CA PHE A 27 3.56 -0.27 -11.79
C PHE A 27 4.44 0.80 -11.12
N ILE A 28 4.35 0.92 -9.80
CA ILE A 28 5.08 1.93 -9.03
C ILE A 28 6.09 1.33 -8.05
N GLY A 29 5.98 0.04 -7.72
CA GLY A 29 6.92 -0.66 -6.85
C GLY A 29 6.28 -1.82 -6.09
N TYR A 30 7.00 -2.33 -5.09
CA TYR A 30 6.52 -3.38 -4.19
C TYR A 30 6.31 -2.84 -2.77
N ALA A 31 5.45 -3.52 -2.01
CA ALA A 31 5.32 -3.42 -0.57
C ALA A 31 5.49 -4.79 0.08
N ASN A 32 6.15 -4.84 1.24
CA ASN A 32 6.08 -6.00 2.12
C ASN A 32 5.01 -5.75 3.18
N VAL A 33 4.11 -6.71 3.37
CA VAL A 33 3.12 -6.67 4.45
C VAL A 33 3.84 -7.02 5.76
N LEU A 34 4.02 -6.04 6.62
CA LEU A 34 4.64 -6.26 7.93
C LEU A 34 3.65 -6.75 8.97
N ALA A 35 2.44 -6.20 8.97
CA ALA A 35 1.39 -6.55 9.92
C ALA A 35 -0.01 -6.21 9.38
N VAL A 36 -0.93 -7.15 9.53
CA VAL A 36 -2.36 -7.01 9.26
C VAL A 36 -3.08 -6.91 10.60
N LEU A 37 -3.56 -5.71 10.93
CA LEU A 37 -4.30 -5.45 12.15
C LEU A 37 -5.81 -5.54 11.88
N GLU A 38 -6.63 -5.18 12.87
CA GLU A 38 -8.08 -5.27 12.76
C GLU A 38 -8.64 -4.36 11.66
N SER A 39 -8.15 -3.11 11.58
CA SER A 39 -8.67 -2.06 10.68
C SER A 39 -7.65 -1.51 9.68
N ILE A 40 -6.35 -1.80 9.88
CA ILE A 40 -5.25 -1.26 9.06
C ILE A 40 -4.25 -2.34 8.71
N ILE A 41 -3.46 -2.08 7.68
CA ILE A 41 -2.32 -2.89 7.26
C ILE A 41 -1.09 -1.99 7.25
N ILE A 42 0.00 -2.50 7.82
CA ILE A 42 1.30 -1.84 7.84
C ILE A 42 2.13 -2.42 6.70
N LEU A 43 2.58 -1.54 5.81
CA LEU A 43 3.37 -1.89 4.64
C LEU A 43 4.77 -1.27 4.76
N ASP A 44 5.81 -2.07 4.50
CA ASP A 44 7.15 -1.56 4.23
C ASP A 44 7.33 -1.35 2.73
N VAL A 45 7.64 -0.10 2.37
CA VAL A 45 7.78 0.36 0.99
C VAL A 45 9.06 1.14 0.78
N SER A 46 9.48 1.26 -0.48
CA SER A 46 10.60 2.15 -0.82
C SER A 46 10.29 3.63 -0.52
N LYS A 47 11.33 4.43 -0.31
CA LYS A 47 11.20 5.89 -0.10
C LYS A 47 10.45 6.59 -1.26
N LYS A 48 10.59 6.08 -2.49
CA LYS A 48 9.90 6.59 -3.68
C LYS A 48 8.37 6.40 -3.54
N VAL A 49 7.96 5.19 -3.17
CA VAL A 49 6.54 4.84 -2.99
C VAL A 49 5.93 5.62 -1.82
N ALA A 50 6.64 5.72 -0.68
CA ALA A 50 6.17 6.48 0.48
C ALA A 50 5.86 7.96 0.14
N LYS A 51 6.77 8.63 -0.60
CA LYS A 51 6.55 10.01 -1.05
C LYS A 51 5.35 10.14 -2.00
N LEU A 52 5.18 9.17 -2.89
CA LEU A 52 4.07 9.15 -3.84
C LEU A 52 2.74 8.96 -3.10
N TYR A 53 2.70 8.05 -2.13
CA TYR A 53 1.55 7.85 -1.25
C TYR A 53 1.19 9.12 -0.48
N GLU A 54 2.15 9.79 0.17
CA GLU A 54 1.92 11.07 0.85
C GLU A 54 1.32 12.13 -0.08
N HIS A 55 1.81 12.21 -1.32
CA HIS A 55 1.30 13.16 -2.30
C HIS A 55 -0.15 12.85 -2.71
N LEU A 56 -0.49 11.56 -2.89
CA LEU A 56 -1.85 11.14 -3.24
C LEU A 56 -2.84 11.40 -2.10
N VAL A 57 -2.46 11.08 -0.86
CA VAL A 57 -3.29 11.34 0.34
C VAL A 57 -3.54 12.84 0.51
N ARG A 58 -2.52 13.69 0.35
CA ARG A 58 -2.66 15.15 0.42
C ARG A 58 -3.62 15.71 -0.63
N ASN A 59 -3.71 15.08 -1.79
CA ASN A 59 -4.59 15.49 -2.88
C ASN A 59 -5.96 14.80 -2.85
N ASN A 60 -6.30 14.11 -1.74
CA ASN A 60 -7.57 13.40 -1.57
C ASN A 60 -7.87 12.37 -2.68
N LYS A 61 -6.82 11.79 -3.28
CA LYS A 61 -6.96 10.74 -4.30
C LYS A 61 -6.95 9.36 -3.63
N LEU A 62 -7.89 8.50 -4.02
CA LEU A 62 -7.91 7.09 -3.62
C LEU A 62 -6.73 6.36 -4.27
N VAL A 63 -5.91 5.68 -3.46
CA VAL A 63 -4.82 4.83 -3.96
C VAL A 63 -5.36 3.42 -4.10
N ASN A 64 -5.58 2.97 -5.33
CA ASN A 64 -5.97 1.58 -5.59
C ASN A 64 -4.71 0.72 -5.63
N PHE A 65 -4.52 -0.09 -4.61
CA PHE A 65 -3.47 -1.09 -4.61
C PHE A 65 -4.01 -2.38 -5.23
N HIS A 66 -3.48 -2.75 -6.40
CA HIS A 66 -3.82 -4.00 -7.06
C HIS A 66 -2.94 -5.13 -6.55
N ILE A 67 -3.55 -6.13 -5.93
CA ILE A 67 -2.88 -7.39 -5.57
C ILE A 67 -3.12 -8.35 -6.74
N CYS A 68 -2.04 -8.80 -7.39
CA CYS A 68 -2.06 -9.93 -8.33
C CYS A 68 -1.80 -11.23 -7.59
#